data_AF-A0A3N0WB66-F1
#
_entry.id   AF-A0A3N0WB66-F1
#
_cell.length_a   1.000
_cell.length_b   1.000
_cell.length_c   1.000
_cell.angle_alpha   90.00
_cell.angle_beta   90.00
_cell.angle_gamma   90.00
#
_symmetry.space_group_name_H-M   'P 1'
#
loop_
_entity.id
_entity.type
_entity.pdbx_description
1 polymer ?
#
loop_
_entity_poly.entity_id
_entity_poly.type
_entity_poly.pdbx_seq_one_letter_code
_entity_poly.pdbx_strand_id
1 'polypeptide(L)'
;MMKRILLFGLLTTFFWLQAQNFTNKSLQQAFIQLNNAKTEKDYDDLFQKFTAAETSEKWQSYYYSAVAMYLKTNILLQKNASVSSLKESNTLSQKFAFGAYSSQQNNGEINTLLGLIYLQKFCLGNSEITPKELSIISEFVSKAESTSFTSPRLTILKAQLAEKAGNTKEAEKLYQKATLEFDYDKASSSFSPSWGKQLVQTK
;
A
#
# COMPACT_ATOMS: atom_id res chain seq x y z
N MET A 1 -9.04 66.96 26.25
CA MET A 1 -9.93 66.00 26.95
C MET A 1 -10.23 64.86 25.98
N MET A 2 -9.60 63.69 26.15
CA MET A 2 -9.58 62.60 25.16
C MET A 2 -10.88 61.77 25.20
N LYS A 3 -11.52 61.61 24.04
CA LYS A 3 -12.68 60.74 23.83
C LYS A 3 -12.16 59.30 23.65
N ARG A 4 -12.27 58.47 24.68
CA ARG A 4 -11.82 57.06 24.65
C ARG A 4 -12.83 56.23 23.84
N ILE A 5 -12.43 55.78 22.66
CA ILE A 5 -13.16 54.75 21.90
C ILE A 5 -12.79 53.40 22.53
N LEU A 6 -13.77 52.70 23.09
CA LEU A 6 -13.63 51.31 23.56
C LEU A 6 -13.62 50.38 22.35
N LEU A 7 -12.44 49.83 22.03
CA LEU A 7 -12.27 48.77 21.05
C LEU A 7 -12.43 47.42 21.77
N PHE A 8 -13.55 46.72 21.57
CA PHE A 8 -13.67 45.31 21.94
C PHE A 8 -12.99 44.46 20.85
N GLY A 9 -11.71 44.16 21.04
CA GLY A 9 -11.00 43.17 20.23
C GLY A 9 -11.32 41.77 20.73
N LEU A 10 -12.24 41.06 20.05
CA LEU A 10 -12.46 39.64 20.27
C LEU A 10 -11.32 38.86 19.58
N LEU A 11 -10.24 38.59 20.32
CA LEU A 11 -9.19 37.66 19.87
C LEU A 11 -9.75 36.23 19.98
N THR A 12 -10.29 35.70 18.88
CA THR A 12 -10.48 34.25 18.73
C THR A 12 -9.14 33.63 18.36
N THR A 13 -8.38 33.21 19.37
CA THR A 13 -7.26 32.29 19.13
C THR A 13 -7.85 30.94 18.73
N PHE A 14 -7.99 30.72 17.42
CA PHE A 14 -8.06 29.37 16.87
C PHE A 14 -6.73 28.68 17.18
N PHE A 15 -6.67 28.00 18.33
CA PHE A 15 -5.68 26.96 18.53
C PHE A 15 -6.02 25.85 17.54
N TRP A 16 -5.42 25.90 16.35
CA TRP A 16 -5.22 24.68 15.58
C TRP A 16 -4.31 23.80 16.41
N LEU A 17 -4.92 22.92 17.21
CA LEU A 17 -4.25 21.73 17.70
C LEU A 17 -3.77 20.97 16.46
N GLN A 18 -2.51 21.14 16.10
CA GLN A 18 -1.81 20.21 15.24
C GLN A 18 -1.96 18.86 15.93
N ALA A 19 -2.74 17.95 15.35
CA ALA A 19 -2.74 16.56 15.78
C ALA A 19 -1.30 16.06 15.62
N GLN A 20 -0.55 16.01 16.72
CA GLN A 20 0.76 15.37 16.72
C GLN A 20 0.50 13.88 16.49
N ASN A 21 0.67 13.43 15.26
CA ASN A 21 0.63 12.02 14.91
C ASN A 21 1.65 11.31 15.81
N PHE A 22 1.17 10.50 16.76
CA PHE A 22 2.01 9.64 17.58
C PHE A 22 2.47 8.46 16.71
N THR A 23 3.29 8.74 15.70
CA THR A 23 4.01 7.69 15.01
C THR A 23 5.24 7.36 15.83
N ASN A 24 5.20 6.25 16.54
CA ASN A 24 6.35 5.73 17.28
C ASN A 24 7.57 5.64 16.34
N LYS A 25 8.76 6.09 16.77
CA LYS A 25 10.02 5.98 16.01
C LYS A 25 10.26 4.55 15.48
N SER A 26 9.81 3.54 16.22
CA SER A 26 9.80 2.13 15.81
C SER A 26 9.06 1.90 14.49
N LEU A 27 7.91 2.56 14.28
CA LEU A 27 7.10 2.42 13.08
C LEU A 27 7.78 3.06 11.86
N GLN A 28 8.41 4.22 12.03
CA GLN A 28 9.20 4.85 10.97
C GLN A 28 10.39 3.98 10.55
N GLN A 29 11.09 3.38 11.52
CA GLN A 29 12.19 2.45 11.24
C GLN A 29 11.70 1.19 10.51
N ALA A 30 10.54 0.65 10.90
CA ALA A 30 9.94 -0.50 10.23
C ALA A 30 9.60 -0.20 8.76
N PHE A 31 9.12 1.01 8.44
CA PHE A 31 8.90 1.43 7.05
C PHE A 31 10.18 1.42 6.21
N ILE A 32 11.29 1.88 6.77
CA ILE A 32 12.60 1.87 6.09
C ILE A 32 13.10 0.43 5.90
N GLN A 33 12.94 -0.42 6.94
CA GLN A 33 13.35 -1.82 6.90
C GLN A 33 12.58 -2.63 5.85
N LEU A 34 11.31 -2.31 5.62
CA LEU A 34 10.47 -2.98 4.63
C LEU A 34 11.06 -2.97 3.22
N ASN A 35 11.69 -1.87 2.81
CA ASN A 35 12.32 -1.75 1.50
C ASN A 35 13.59 -2.60 1.33
N ASN A 36 14.16 -3.06 2.45
CA ASN A 36 15.40 -3.82 2.47
C ASN A 36 15.18 -5.30 2.83
N ALA A 37 13.94 -5.70 3.12
CA ALA A 37 13.57 -7.05 3.52
C ALA A 37 13.70 -8.04 2.35
N LYS A 38 14.34 -9.18 2.59
CA LYS A 38 14.63 -10.19 1.54
C LYS A 38 14.26 -11.61 1.93
N THR A 39 13.91 -11.83 3.19
CA THR A 39 13.60 -13.17 3.71
C THR A 39 12.18 -13.22 4.29
N GLU A 40 11.62 -14.42 4.38
CA GLU A 40 10.33 -14.63 5.05
C GLU A 40 10.35 -14.15 6.50
N LYS A 41 11.47 -14.39 7.19
CA LYS A 41 11.69 -13.93 8.56
C LYS A 41 11.68 -12.40 8.66
N ASP A 42 12.29 -11.69 7.72
CA ASP A 42 12.27 -10.22 7.72
C ASP A 42 10.82 -9.71 7.66
N TYR A 43 9.99 -10.31 6.81
CA TYR A 43 8.59 -9.93 6.68
C TYR A 43 7.73 -10.32 7.89
N ASP A 44 8.02 -11.46 8.53
CA ASP A 44 7.35 -11.84 9.78
C ASP A 44 7.70 -10.87 10.92
N ASP A 45 8.98 -10.52 11.07
CA ASP A 45 9.43 -9.56 12.08
C ASP A 45 8.82 -8.17 11.83
N LEU A 46 8.72 -7.74 10.55
CA LEU A 46 8.08 -6.49 10.17
C LEU A 46 6.57 -6.51 10.42
N PHE A 47 5.89 -7.61 10.08
CA PHE A 47 4.48 -7.78 10.37
C PHE A 47 4.20 -7.64 11.87
N GLN A 48 4.97 -8.33 12.72
CA GLN A 48 4.81 -8.21 14.17
C GLN A 48 5.00 -6.76 14.66
N LYS A 49 6.01 -6.05 14.15
CA LYS A 49 6.22 -4.63 14.45
C LYS A 49 5.03 -3.76 14.04
N PHE A 50 4.49 -3.96 12.83
CA PHE A 50 3.35 -3.19 12.36
C PHE A 50 2.07 -3.49 13.14
N THR A 51 1.83 -4.75 13.51
CA THR A 51 0.64 -5.13 14.28
C THR A 51 0.71 -4.70 15.75
N ALA A 52 1.91 -4.64 16.33
CA ALA A 52 2.13 -4.20 17.69
C ALA A 52 2.30 -2.68 17.82
N ALA A 53 2.33 -1.94 16.71
CA ALA A 53 2.56 -0.50 16.74
C ALA A 53 1.38 0.25 17.38
N GLU A 54 1.64 0.89 18.51
CA GLU A 54 0.74 1.87 19.10
C GLU A 54 0.82 3.18 18.29
N THR A 55 -0.25 3.50 17.56
CA THR A 55 -0.36 4.70 16.73
C THR A 55 -1.81 5.19 16.69
N SER A 56 -1.99 6.51 16.61
CA SER A 56 -3.29 7.11 16.30
C SER A 56 -3.74 6.81 14.87
N GLU A 57 -2.79 6.60 13.95
CA GLU A 57 -3.00 6.31 12.54
C GLU A 57 -3.16 4.80 12.30
N LYS A 58 -4.18 4.18 12.90
CA LYS A 58 -4.39 2.71 12.86
C LYS A 58 -4.43 2.12 11.45
N TRP A 59 -4.97 2.86 10.48
CA TRP A 59 -5.02 2.41 9.08
C TRP A 59 -3.63 2.17 8.50
N GLN A 60 -2.61 2.93 8.92
CA GLN A 60 -1.22 2.75 8.46
C GLN A 60 -0.64 1.44 8.98
N SER A 61 -0.83 1.15 10.28
CA SER A 61 -0.42 -0.13 10.85
C SER A 61 -1.08 -1.31 10.12
N TYR A 62 -2.38 -1.21 9.85
CA TYR A 62 -3.09 -2.21 9.04
C TYR A 62 -2.52 -2.33 7.62
N TYR A 63 -2.32 -1.20 6.93
CA TYR A 63 -1.80 -1.17 5.57
C TYR A 63 -0.41 -1.81 5.49
N TYR A 64 0.53 -1.39 6.33
CA TYR A 64 1.90 -1.92 6.28
C TYR A 64 2.02 -3.36 6.80
N SER A 65 1.15 -3.79 7.72
CA SER A 65 1.00 -5.21 8.07
C SER A 65 0.59 -6.04 6.85
N ALA A 66 -0.37 -5.54 6.07
CA ALA A 66 -0.79 -6.18 4.83
C ALA A 66 0.34 -6.20 3.79
N VAL A 67 1.04 -5.08 3.59
CA VAL A 67 2.18 -5.02 2.66
C VAL A 67 3.26 -6.04 3.03
N ALA A 68 3.63 -6.16 4.31
CA ALA A 68 4.64 -7.14 4.73
C ALA A 68 4.24 -8.58 4.35
N MET A 69 2.97 -8.94 4.56
CA MET A 69 2.46 -10.27 4.20
C MET A 69 2.32 -10.47 2.70
N TYR A 70 1.88 -9.46 1.94
CA TYR A 70 1.83 -9.51 0.48
C TYR A 70 3.22 -9.75 -0.13
N LEU A 71 4.24 -9.05 0.38
CA LEU A 71 5.62 -9.18 -0.06
C LEU A 71 6.24 -10.52 0.36
N LYS A 72 5.89 -11.02 1.56
CA LYS A 72 6.23 -12.39 1.98
C LYS A 72 5.69 -13.41 0.97
N THR A 73 4.42 -13.28 0.56
CA THR A 73 3.82 -14.18 -0.45
C THR A 73 4.58 -14.12 -1.78
N ASN A 74 5.06 -12.94 -2.21
CA ASN A 74 5.86 -12.84 -3.43
C ASN A 74 7.21 -13.56 -3.34
N ILE A 75 7.89 -13.52 -2.19
CA ILE A 75 9.12 -14.31 -1.98
C ILE A 75 8.82 -15.80 -1.96
N LEU A 76 7.75 -16.21 -1.28
CA LEU A 76 7.32 -17.61 -1.26
C LEU A 76 7.01 -18.13 -2.67
N LEU A 77 6.42 -17.30 -3.54
CA LEU A 77 6.20 -17.63 -4.96
C LEU A 77 7.51 -17.87 -5.70
N GLN A 78 8.49 -16.97 -5.54
CA GLN A 78 9.82 -17.11 -6.17
C GLN A 78 10.55 -18.38 -5.71
N LYS A 79 10.29 -18.83 -4.49
CA LYS A 79 10.87 -20.05 -3.91
C LYS A 79 10.08 -21.32 -4.21
N ASN A 80 8.99 -21.25 -4.97
CA ASN A 80 8.09 -22.38 -5.22
C ASN A 80 7.59 -23.04 -3.91
N ALA A 81 7.28 -22.24 -2.90
CA ALA A 81 6.76 -22.74 -1.62
C ALA A 81 5.39 -23.41 -1.78
N SER A 82 4.96 -24.14 -0.75
CA SER A 82 3.67 -24.83 -0.77
C SER A 82 2.49 -23.87 -0.96
N VAL A 83 1.44 -24.33 -1.67
CA VAL A 83 0.18 -23.58 -1.85
C VAL A 83 -0.45 -23.20 -0.51
N SER A 84 -0.28 -24.02 0.53
CA SER A 84 -0.77 -23.72 1.88
C SER A 84 -0.11 -22.47 2.47
N SER A 85 1.23 -22.41 2.44
CA SER A 85 2.01 -21.26 2.95
C SER A 85 1.73 -19.98 2.17
N LEU A 86 1.53 -20.09 0.86
CA LEU A 86 1.13 -18.99 -0.01
C LEU A 86 -0.25 -18.44 0.37
N LYS A 87 -1.24 -19.33 0.57
CA LYS A 87 -2.60 -18.96 0.97
C LYS A 87 -2.63 -18.34 2.36
N GLU A 88 -1.85 -18.84 3.31
CA GLU A 88 -1.78 -18.31 4.67
C GLU A 88 -1.33 -16.84 4.69
N SER A 89 -0.18 -16.56 4.06
CA SER A 89 0.36 -15.20 3.96
C SER A 89 -0.56 -14.25 3.17
N ASN A 90 -1.12 -14.70 2.04
CA ASN A 90 -2.07 -13.89 1.27
C ASN A 90 -3.36 -13.60 2.05
N THR A 91 -3.88 -14.57 2.81
CA THR A 91 -5.09 -14.39 3.63
C THR A 91 -4.86 -13.40 4.76
N LEU A 92 -3.71 -13.46 5.43
CA LEU A 92 -3.32 -12.44 6.41
C LEU A 92 -3.20 -11.06 5.76
N SER A 93 -2.53 -10.98 4.61
CA SER A 93 -2.45 -9.73 3.85
C SER A 93 -3.83 -9.14 3.56
N GLN A 94 -4.75 -9.96 3.07
CA GLN A 94 -6.12 -9.55 2.78
C GLN A 94 -6.86 -9.04 4.02
N LYS A 95 -6.77 -9.77 5.15
CA LYS A 95 -7.41 -9.39 6.42
C LYS A 95 -6.96 -8.00 6.88
N PHE A 96 -5.65 -7.74 6.86
CA PHE A 96 -5.11 -6.47 7.31
C PHE A 96 -5.40 -5.33 6.30
N ALA A 97 -5.37 -5.61 4.99
CA ALA A 97 -5.73 -4.61 3.99
C ALA A 97 -7.19 -4.15 4.12
N PHE A 98 -8.11 -5.08 4.44
CA PHE A 98 -9.49 -4.71 4.76
C PHE A 98 -9.61 -3.90 6.05
N GLY A 99 -8.80 -4.17 7.07
CA GLY A 99 -8.72 -3.33 8.27
C GLY A 99 -8.36 -1.88 7.94
N ALA A 100 -7.41 -1.66 7.03
CA ALA A 100 -7.07 -0.32 6.56
C ALA A 100 -8.21 0.29 5.73
N TYR A 101 -8.80 -0.49 4.83
CA TYR A 101 -9.91 -0.07 3.96
C TYR A 101 -11.13 0.38 4.77
N SER A 102 -11.50 -0.33 5.84
CA SER A 102 -12.64 0.04 6.68
C SER A 102 -12.55 1.47 7.24
N SER A 103 -11.34 1.99 7.46
CA SER A 103 -11.11 3.36 7.95
C SER A 103 -10.82 4.37 6.86
N GLN A 104 -10.39 3.94 5.67
CA GLN A 104 -9.85 4.81 4.61
C GLN A 104 -10.26 4.31 3.21
N GLN A 105 -11.58 4.15 2.97
CA GLN A 105 -12.11 3.51 1.75
C GLN A 105 -11.73 4.24 0.45
N ASN A 106 -11.58 5.56 0.51
CA ASN A 106 -11.22 6.40 -0.64
C ASN A 106 -9.70 6.58 -0.81
N ASN A 107 -8.89 5.76 -0.14
CA ASN A 107 -7.43 5.85 -0.26
C ASN A 107 -6.94 5.02 -1.46
N GLY A 108 -6.31 5.68 -2.43
CA GLY A 108 -5.81 5.04 -3.65
C GLY A 108 -4.74 3.95 -3.41
N GLU A 109 -3.87 4.11 -2.41
CA GLU A 109 -2.86 3.11 -2.03
C GLU A 109 -3.51 1.84 -1.48
N ILE A 110 -4.54 1.98 -0.63
CA ILE A 110 -5.23 0.83 -0.03
C ILE A 110 -5.99 0.05 -1.11
N ASN A 111 -6.69 0.75 -2.00
CA ASN A 111 -7.38 0.12 -3.13
C ASN A 111 -6.39 -0.57 -4.07
N THR A 112 -5.25 0.06 -4.36
CA THR A 112 -4.16 -0.56 -5.14
C THR A 112 -3.66 -1.84 -4.48
N LEU A 113 -3.38 -1.81 -3.17
CA LEU A 113 -2.92 -2.97 -2.41
C LEU A 113 -3.96 -4.10 -2.42
N LEU A 114 -5.25 -3.79 -2.26
CA LEU A 114 -6.32 -4.78 -2.37
C LEU A 114 -6.35 -5.43 -3.76
N GLY A 115 -6.25 -4.63 -4.83
CA GLY A 115 -6.15 -5.15 -6.19
C GLY A 115 -4.98 -6.11 -6.39
N LEU A 116 -3.79 -5.76 -5.89
CA LEU A 116 -2.60 -6.61 -5.92
C LEU A 116 -2.79 -7.92 -5.12
N ILE A 117 -3.40 -7.86 -3.94
CA ILE A 117 -3.65 -9.03 -3.09
C ILE A 117 -4.67 -9.97 -3.75
N TYR A 118 -5.73 -9.45 -4.34
CA TYR A 118 -6.74 -10.24 -5.06
C TYR A 118 -6.15 -10.90 -6.31
N LEU A 119 -5.36 -10.16 -7.08
CA LEU A 119 -4.65 -10.70 -8.22
C LEU A 119 -3.74 -11.87 -7.81
N GLN A 120 -2.92 -11.65 -6.78
CA GLN A 120 -2.07 -12.70 -6.22
C GLN A 120 -2.90 -13.92 -5.79
N LYS A 121 -3.99 -13.71 -5.04
CA LYS A 121 -4.91 -14.75 -4.56
C LYS A 121 -5.45 -15.63 -5.69
N PHE A 122 -5.97 -15.01 -6.75
CA PHE A 122 -6.58 -15.75 -7.85
C PHE A 122 -5.53 -16.53 -8.65
N CYS A 123 -4.32 -16.00 -8.77
CA CYS A 123 -3.20 -16.70 -9.38
C CYS A 123 -2.61 -17.84 -8.53
N LEU A 124 -2.89 -17.92 -7.22
CA LEU A 124 -2.45 -19.06 -6.38
C LEU A 124 -3.22 -20.35 -6.67
N GLY A 125 -4.45 -20.23 -7.18
CA GLY A 125 -5.32 -21.37 -7.44
C GLY A 125 -5.32 -21.83 -8.90
N ASN A 126 -5.16 -20.89 -9.84
CA ASN A 126 -5.24 -21.11 -11.28
C ASN A 126 -4.23 -20.20 -12.01
N SER A 127 -3.79 -20.63 -13.20
CA SER A 127 -2.92 -19.79 -14.06
C SER A 127 -3.68 -18.62 -14.70
N GLU A 128 -4.99 -18.79 -14.91
CA GLU A 128 -5.87 -17.84 -15.59
C GLU A 128 -6.86 -17.19 -14.63
N ILE A 129 -7.20 -15.93 -14.90
CA ILE A 129 -8.15 -15.13 -14.11
C ILE A 129 -9.51 -15.21 -14.80
N THR A 130 -10.54 -15.63 -14.07
CA THR A 130 -11.91 -15.67 -14.60
C THR A 130 -12.49 -14.26 -14.75
N PRO A 131 -13.54 -14.06 -15.59
CA PRO A 131 -14.18 -12.75 -15.72
C PRO A 131 -14.71 -12.17 -14.40
N LYS A 132 -15.21 -13.04 -13.51
CA LYS A 132 -15.69 -12.62 -12.18
C LYS A 132 -14.54 -12.12 -11.30
N GLU A 133 -13.42 -12.82 -11.31
CA GLU A 133 -12.22 -12.42 -10.57
C GLU A 133 -11.62 -11.14 -11.11
N LEU A 134 -11.56 -11.00 -12.44
CA LEU A 134 -11.12 -9.78 -13.11
C LEU A 134 -12.01 -8.59 -12.72
N SER A 135 -13.33 -8.76 -12.68
CA SER A 135 -14.26 -7.72 -12.26
C SER A 135 -13.97 -7.21 -10.85
N ILE A 136 -13.60 -8.09 -9.92
CA ILE A 136 -13.25 -7.71 -8.55
C ILE A 136 -11.97 -6.86 -8.54
N ILE A 137 -10.93 -7.27 -9.28
CA ILE A 137 -9.68 -6.51 -9.35
C ILE A 137 -9.92 -5.13 -10.00
N SER A 138 -10.68 -5.10 -11.10
CA SER A 138 -11.01 -3.88 -11.83
C SER A 138 -11.80 -2.87 -11.00
N GLU A 139 -12.64 -3.32 -10.06
CA GLU A 139 -13.32 -2.44 -9.11
C GLU A 139 -12.31 -1.66 -8.25
N PHE A 140 -11.32 -2.35 -7.70
CA PHE A 140 -10.27 -1.72 -6.90
C PHE A 140 -9.35 -0.82 -7.72
N VAL A 141 -9.02 -1.20 -8.96
CA VAL A 141 -8.29 -0.33 -9.90
C VAL A 141 -9.06 0.96 -10.14
N SER A 142 -10.36 0.86 -10.45
CA SER A 142 -11.21 2.02 -10.73
C SER A 142 -11.31 2.95 -9.51
N LYS A 143 -11.43 2.38 -8.30
CA LYS A 143 -11.40 3.14 -7.04
C LYS A 143 -10.06 3.81 -6.77
N ALA A 144 -8.94 3.18 -7.14
CA ALA A 144 -7.63 3.82 -7.00
C ALA A 144 -7.49 5.00 -7.97
N GLU A 145 -7.90 4.83 -9.22
CA GLU A 145 -7.83 5.86 -10.27
C GLU A 145 -8.71 7.09 -10.00
N SER A 146 -9.87 6.89 -9.39
CA SER A 146 -10.82 8.00 -9.10
C SER A 146 -10.27 9.03 -8.12
N THR A 147 -9.19 8.71 -7.41
CA THR A 147 -8.61 9.58 -6.37
C THR A 147 -7.55 10.55 -6.92
N SER A 148 -7.40 10.67 -8.26
CA SER A 148 -6.31 11.40 -8.94
C SER A 148 -4.90 10.95 -8.52
N PHE A 149 -4.84 9.79 -7.89
CA PHE A 149 -3.66 9.20 -7.32
C PHE A 149 -2.87 8.49 -8.41
N THR A 150 -1.61 8.91 -8.55
CA THR A 150 -0.63 8.21 -9.38
C THR A 150 0.34 7.53 -8.44
N SER A 151 0.57 6.24 -8.65
CA SER A 151 1.49 5.46 -7.85
C SER A 151 2.11 4.35 -8.67
N PRO A 152 3.42 4.12 -8.52
CA PRO A 152 4.11 3.06 -9.21
C PRO A 152 3.50 1.68 -8.92
N ARG A 153 2.88 1.48 -7.75
CA ARG A 153 2.19 0.23 -7.38
C ARG A 153 0.91 0.01 -8.18
N LEU A 154 0.18 1.08 -8.52
CA LEU A 154 -0.99 0.97 -9.39
C LEU A 154 -0.57 0.63 -10.83
N THR A 155 0.53 1.23 -11.29
CA THR A 155 1.12 0.88 -12.58
C THR A 155 1.60 -0.58 -12.61
N ILE A 156 2.22 -1.08 -11.53
CA ILE A 156 2.56 -2.51 -11.38
C ILE A 156 1.32 -3.40 -11.48
N LEU A 157 0.23 -3.08 -10.77
CA LEU A 157 -0.99 -3.87 -10.81
C LEU A 157 -1.53 -3.99 -12.25
N LYS A 158 -1.53 -2.89 -12.99
CA LYS A 158 -1.93 -2.89 -14.41
C LYS A 158 -0.97 -3.70 -15.28
N ALA A 159 0.33 -3.63 -15.02
CA ALA A 159 1.34 -4.43 -15.72
C ALA A 159 1.08 -5.94 -15.52
N GLN A 160 0.84 -6.36 -14.28
CA GLN A 160 0.54 -7.76 -13.95
C GLN A 160 -0.76 -8.23 -14.59
N LEU A 161 -1.80 -7.39 -14.64
CA LEU A 161 -3.04 -7.70 -15.36
C LEU A 161 -2.81 -7.86 -16.87
N ALA A 162 -2.02 -6.98 -17.49
CA ALA A 162 -1.67 -7.07 -18.90
C ALA A 162 -0.89 -8.37 -19.20
N GLU A 163 0.06 -8.75 -18.33
CA GLU A 163 0.81 -10.01 -18.45
C GLU A 163 -0.14 -11.22 -18.37
N LYS A 164 -1.10 -11.21 -17.42
CA LYS A 164 -2.10 -12.28 -17.27
C LYS A 164 -3.09 -12.36 -18.42
N ALA A 165 -3.33 -11.26 -19.12
CA ALA A 165 -4.10 -11.22 -20.36
C ALA A 165 -3.27 -11.65 -21.60
N GLY A 166 -1.99 -12.01 -21.44
CA GLY A 166 -1.08 -12.35 -22.53
C GLY A 166 -0.56 -11.14 -23.32
N ASN A 167 -0.80 -9.92 -22.86
CA ASN A 167 -0.33 -8.70 -23.51
C ASN A 167 1.06 -8.29 -22.95
N THR A 168 2.08 -9.07 -23.32
CA THR A 168 3.44 -8.92 -22.79
C THR A 168 4.09 -7.58 -23.13
N LYS A 169 3.83 -7.03 -24.32
CA LYS A 169 4.37 -5.72 -24.74
C LYS A 169 3.84 -4.57 -23.88
N GLU A 170 2.55 -4.57 -23.58
CA GLU A 170 1.96 -3.55 -22.71
C GLU A 170 2.43 -3.75 -21.26
N ALA A 171 2.53 -4.99 -20.80
CA ALA A 171 3.06 -5.28 -19.47
C ALA A 171 4.48 -4.73 -19.29
N GLU A 172 5.38 -4.97 -20.25
CA GLU A 172 6.75 -4.46 -20.24
C GLU A 172 6.80 -2.92 -20.19
N LYS A 173 6.01 -2.26 -21.05
CA LYS A 173 5.90 -0.80 -21.05
C LYS A 173 5.40 -0.25 -19.71
N LEU A 174 4.42 -0.91 -19.09
CA LEU A 174 3.91 -0.53 -17.78
C LEU A 174 4.94 -0.76 -16.67
N TYR A 175 5.70 -1.86 -16.70
CA TYR A 175 6.80 -2.06 -15.75
C TYR A 175 7.88 -0.99 -15.88
N GLN A 176 8.30 -0.67 -17.10
CA GLN A 176 9.26 0.43 -17.34
C GLN A 176 8.72 1.76 -16.81
N LYS A 177 7.43 2.05 -17.04
CA LYS A 177 6.77 3.23 -16.48
C LYS A 177 6.79 3.22 -14.95
N ALA A 178 6.50 2.09 -14.31
CA ALA A 178 6.53 1.97 -12.84
C ALA A 178 7.95 2.18 -12.27
N THR A 179 9.00 1.69 -12.94
CA THR A 179 10.40 1.97 -12.58
C THR A 179 10.67 3.46 -12.58
N LEU A 180 10.29 4.16 -13.66
CA LEU A 180 10.46 5.61 -13.76
C LEU A 180 9.66 6.35 -12.68
N GLU A 181 8.41 5.96 -12.46
CA GLU A 181 7.57 6.54 -11.40
C GLU A 181 8.23 6.41 -10.03
N PHE A 182 8.86 5.27 -9.73
CA PHE A 182 9.62 5.07 -8.49
C PHE A 182 10.88 5.95 -8.33
N ASP A 183 11.43 6.47 -9.43
CA ASP A 183 12.57 7.40 -9.41
C ASP A 183 12.12 8.86 -9.28
N TYR A 184 10.93 9.19 -9.81
CA TYR A 184 10.33 10.51 -9.70
C TYR A 184 9.51 10.71 -8.43
N ASP A 185 9.06 9.64 -7.77
CA ASP A 185 8.34 9.67 -6.51
C ASP A 185 9.30 10.07 -5.36
N LYS A 186 9.74 11.33 -5.39
CA LYS A 186 10.31 12.00 -4.22
C LYS A 186 9.17 12.19 -3.23
N ALA A 187 9.02 11.20 -2.35
CA ALA A 187 8.09 11.15 -1.23
C ALA A 187 7.52 12.53 -0.88
N SER A 188 6.35 12.86 -1.44
CA SER A 188 5.69 14.15 -1.25
C SER A 188 5.23 14.37 0.21
N SER A 189 5.29 13.31 1.01
CA SER A 189 5.13 13.31 2.45
C SER A 189 6.06 12.26 3.08
N SER A 190 6.44 12.44 4.35
CA SER A 190 7.23 11.46 5.13
C SER A 190 6.57 10.09 5.31
N PHE A 191 5.36 9.90 4.78
CA PHE A 191 4.54 8.70 4.92
C PHE A 191 4.10 8.09 3.58
N SER A 192 4.50 8.67 2.46
CA SER A 192 4.24 8.09 1.14
C SER A 192 4.89 6.70 1.05
N PRO A 193 4.16 5.64 0.67
CA PRO A 193 4.73 4.30 0.64
C PRO A 193 5.89 4.21 -0.35
N SER A 194 7.03 3.69 0.11
CA SER A 194 8.26 3.56 -0.69
C SER A 194 8.52 2.13 -1.18
N TRP A 195 7.68 1.19 -0.79
CA TRP A 195 7.78 -0.22 -1.16
C TRP A 195 7.30 -0.48 -2.60
N GLY A 196 7.65 -1.65 -3.13
CA GLY A 196 7.18 -2.12 -4.43
C GLY A 196 8.23 -2.07 -5.55
N LYS A 197 9.38 -1.41 -5.33
CA LYS A 197 10.52 -1.45 -6.26
C LYS A 197 10.94 -2.89 -6.61
N GLN A 198 10.93 -3.76 -5.61
CA GLN A 198 11.24 -5.19 -5.76
C GLN A 198 10.22 -6.01 -6.59
N LEU A 199 9.07 -5.42 -6.94
CA LEU A 199 8.05 -6.07 -7.79
C LEU A 199 8.26 -5.79 -9.27
N VAL A 200 9.01 -4.73 -9.58
CA VAL A 200 9.42 -4.40 -10.95
C VAL A 200 10.72 -5.15 -11.21
N GLN A 201 10.65 -6.47 -11.38
CA GLN A 201 11.84 -7.21 -11.78
C GLN A 201 12.22 -6.78 -13.20
N THR A 202 13.46 -6.31 -13.33
CA THR A 202 14.19 -6.21 -14.59
C THR A 202 14.36 -7.64 -15.09
N LYS A 203 13.49 -8.10 -16.01
CA LYS A 203 13.77 -9.29 -16.81
C LYS A 203 14.85 -8.95 -17.84
#